data_AF-A0A1C0SUA6-F1
#
_entry.id   AF-A0A1C0SUA6-F1
#
_cell.length_a   1.000
_cell.length_b   1.000
_cell.length_c   1.000
_cell.angle_alpha   90.00
_cell.angle_beta   90.00
_cell.angle_gamma   90.00
#
_symmetry.space_group_name_H-M   'P 1'
#
loop_
_entity.id
_entity.type
_entity.pdbx_description
1 polymer ?
#
loop_
_entity_poly.entity_id
_entity_poly.type
_entity_poly.pdbx_seq_one_letter_code
_entity_poly.pdbx_strand_id
1 'polypeptide(L)'
;MLVTALLSGLVLGGTYALVAMGLTLQYGIARIMNLAYGEVVIAAAFLAYTLFTAWGISPVAGLLIAAPAGFALGYVIYGVMMRPLVARARDKASLEIDSILATFGLLFVIQGVLLVVFGANFTSYSYLNVAVNVLGTTLAANRLLAFVLAAVFAGGLYLLLTRTLWGTALRAVSVAPGSAPLVGIDVDRAARMAFALGGALAAAGGVVISMYQTFTATSGVVFTMKALIVVIMGGVGNILGALSAGLILGVVETFVATYLDPGLTLAATYAIFLVVLLWRPSGLFGRIAR
;
A
#
# COMPACT_ATOMS: atom_id res chain seq x y z
N MET A 1 5.50 9.87 26.80
CA MET A 1 6.26 10.21 25.58
C MET A 1 6.73 8.97 24.85
N LEU A 2 7.56 8.10 25.44
CA LEU A 2 8.09 6.92 24.74
C LEU A 2 6.99 5.89 24.36
N VAL A 3 6.09 5.59 25.30
CA VAL A 3 4.92 4.71 25.05
C VAL A 3 3.99 5.30 23.97
N THR A 4 3.77 6.61 23.99
CA THR A 4 2.95 7.33 23.01
C THR A 4 3.54 7.29 21.60
N ALA A 5 4.86 7.48 21.49
CA ALA A 5 5.59 7.40 20.23
C ALA A 5 5.57 5.97 19.67
N LEU A 6 5.73 4.97 20.54
CA LEU A 6 5.68 3.56 20.14
C LEU A 6 4.27 3.15 19.67
N LEU A 7 3.22 3.53 20.39
CA LEU A 7 1.84 3.28 19.98
C LEU A 7 1.48 3.99 18.67
N SER A 8 1.85 5.27 18.53
CA SER A 8 1.62 6.02 17.29
C SER A 8 2.42 5.45 16.12
N GLY A 9 3.64 4.97 16.38
CA GLY A 9 4.49 4.31 15.41
C GLY A 9 3.97 2.94 14.96
N LEU A 10 3.32 2.18 15.85
CA LEU A 10 2.63 0.95 15.48
C LEU A 10 1.40 1.21 14.60
N VAL A 11 0.64 2.27 14.89
CA VAL A 11 -0.50 2.68 14.05
C VAL A 11 -0.01 3.03 12.64
N LEU A 12 0.97 3.93 12.55
CA LEU A 12 1.53 4.40 11.30
C LEU A 12 2.26 3.28 10.54
N GLY A 13 3.01 2.44 11.25
CA GLY A 13 3.68 1.28 10.67
C GLY A 13 2.71 0.22 10.19
N GLY A 14 1.57 0.04 10.87
CA GLY A 14 0.50 -0.86 10.45
C GLY A 14 -0.16 -0.40 9.15
N THR A 15 -0.39 0.91 8.98
CA THR A 15 -0.95 1.44 7.73
C THR A 15 0.04 1.34 6.57
N TYR A 16 1.33 1.59 6.81
CA TYR A 16 2.37 1.37 5.81
C TYR A 16 2.55 -0.10 5.45
N ALA A 17 2.50 -0.99 6.43
CA ALA A 17 2.48 -2.42 6.19
C ALA A 17 1.29 -2.79 5.29
N LEU A 18 0.07 -2.34 5.61
CA LEU A 18 -1.13 -2.58 4.81
C LEU A 18 -0.96 -2.14 3.35
N VAL A 19 -0.54 -0.90 3.14
CA VAL A 19 -0.34 -0.32 1.81
C VAL A 19 0.76 -1.07 1.05
N ALA A 20 1.87 -1.38 1.72
CA ALA A 20 3.00 -2.08 1.11
C ALA A 20 2.70 -3.55 0.79
N MET A 21 1.89 -4.26 1.58
CA MET A 21 1.46 -5.63 1.26
C MET A 21 0.66 -5.68 -0.04
N GLY A 22 -0.17 -4.68 -0.31
CA GLY A 22 -0.89 -4.59 -1.60
C GLY A 22 0.07 -4.41 -2.77
N LEU A 23 1.05 -3.50 -2.66
CA LEU A 23 2.07 -3.31 -3.70
C LEU A 23 2.97 -4.54 -3.87
N THR A 24 3.31 -5.22 -2.75
CA THR A 24 4.08 -6.48 -2.75
C THR A 24 3.35 -7.57 -3.51
N LEU A 25 2.01 -7.62 -3.40
CA LEU A 25 1.20 -8.58 -4.14
C LEU A 25 1.18 -8.26 -5.65
N GLN A 26 1.01 -6.98 -6.01
CA GLN A 26 1.05 -6.54 -7.41
C GLN A 26 2.39 -6.90 -8.06
N TYR A 27 3.48 -6.47 -7.45
CA TYR A 27 4.82 -6.71 -7.99
C TYR A 27 5.23 -8.18 -7.88
N GLY A 28 4.95 -8.84 -6.76
CA GLY A 28 5.37 -10.22 -6.52
C GLY A 28 4.77 -11.21 -7.52
N ILE A 29 3.54 -10.98 -7.98
CA ILE A 29 2.84 -11.89 -8.89
C ILE A 29 2.95 -11.41 -10.33
N ALA A 30 2.60 -10.15 -10.59
CA ALA A 30 2.54 -9.62 -11.95
C ALA A 30 3.88 -9.06 -12.44
N ARG A 31 4.89 -8.90 -11.55
CA ARG A 31 6.20 -8.31 -11.85
C ARG A 31 6.13 -6.91 -12.47
N ILE A 32 5.10 -6.16 -12.10
CA ILE A 32 4.89 -4.79 -12.56
C ILE A 32 5.03 -3.86 -11.36
N MET A 33 5.92 -2.88 -11.48
CA MET A 33 6.07 -1.82 -10.50
C MET A 33 5.09 -0.70 -10.80
N ASN A 34 4.05 -0.59 -9.98
CA ASN A 34 3.00 0.40 -10.19
C ASN A 34 3.36 1.74 -9.51
N LEU A 35 3.85 2.71 -10.28
CA LEU A 35 4.15 4.05 -9.76
C LEU A 35 2.89 4.86 -9.42
N ALA A 36 1.75 4.57 -10.05
CA ALA A 36 0.47 5.19 -9.73
C ALA A 36 -0.19 4.63 -8.47
N TYR A 37 0.44 3.69 -7.77
CA TYR A 37 -0.19 2.99 -6.64
C TYR A 37 -0.63 3.94 -5.52
N GLY A 38 0.20 4.90 -5.14
CA GLY A 38 -0.14 5.91 -4.14
C GLY A 38 -1.22 6.89 -4.60
N GLU A 39 -1.38 7.12 -5.90
CA GLU A 39 -2.51 7.91 -6.41
C GLU A 39 -3.83 7.17 -6.21
N VAL A 40 -3.85 5.84 -6.30
CA VAL A 40 -5.03 5.02 -5.95
C VAL A 40 -5.33 5.11 -4.45
N VAL A 41 -4.29 5.14 -3.60
CA VAL A 41 -4.44 5.36 -2.14
C VAL A 41 -5.10 6.72 -1.87
N ILE A 42 -4.61 7.79 -2.49
CA ILE A 42 -5.16 9.14 -2.30
C ILE A 42 -6.55 9.29 -2.92
N ALA A 43 -6.81 8.69 -4.09
CA ALA A 43 -8.14 8.69 -4.69
C ALA A 43 -9.16 8.03 -3.75
N ALA A 44 -8.79 6.95 -3.06
CA ALA A 44 -9.64 6.33 -2.06
C ALA A 44 -9.81 7.17 -0.78
N ALA A 45 -8.78 7.95 -0.39
CA ALA A 45 -8.88 8.91 0.70
C ALA A 45 -9.88 10.04 0.37
N PHE A 46 -9.85 10.55 -0.87
CA PHE A 46 -10.85 11.51 -1.36
C PHE A 46 -12.25 10.90 -1.45
N LEU A 47 -12.37 9.65 -1.88
CA LEU A 47 -13.64 8.92 -1.88
C LEU A 47 -14.18 8.78 -0.46
N ALA A 48 -13.35 8.46 0.53
CA ALA A 48 -13.77 8.42 1.94
C ALA A 48 -14.23 9.80 2.43
N TYR A 49 -13.50 10.86 2.07
CA TYR A 49 -13.84 12.23 2.39
C TYR A 49 -15.18 12.67 1.78
N THR A 50 -15.44 12.36 0.51
CA THR A 50 -16.72 12.70 -0.14
C THR A 50 -17.89 11.92 0.46
N LEU A 51 -17.73 10.63 0.73
CA LEU A 51 -18.75 9.82 1.40
C LEU A 51 -19.08 10.37 2.80
N PHE A 52 -18.07 10.82 3.53
CA PHE A 52 -18.26 11.37 4.87
C PHE A 52 -18.90 12.77 4.84
N THR A 53 -18.39 13.67 4.00
CA THR A 53 -18.84 15.07 3.96
C THR A 53 -20.17 15.27 3.24
N ALA A 54 -20.39 14.56 2.13
CA ALA A 54 -21.62 14.70 1.33
C ALA A 54 -22.76 13.82 1.85
N TRP A 55 -22.45 12.59 2.27
CA TRP A 55 -23.48 11.60 2.63
C TRP A 55 -23.49 11.20 4.11
N GLY A 56 -22.59 11.75 4.93
CA GLY A 56 -22.51 11.42 6.36
C GLY A 56 -22.12 9.97 6.65
N ILE A 57 -21.63 9.23 5.65
CA ILE A 57 -21.29 7.82 5.80
C ILE A 57 -20.00 7.70 6.59
N SER A 58 -20.01 6.90 7.65
CA SER A 58 -18.80 6.65 8.44
C SER A 58 -17.67 6.09 7.55
N PRO A 59 -16.40 6.48 7.75
CA PRO A 59 -15.27 5.94 6.99
C PRO A 59 -15.16 4.41 7.04
N VAL A 60 -15.62 3.79 8.13
CA VAL A 60 -15.68 2.32 8.27
C VAL A 60 -16.72 1.71 7.34
N ALA A 61 -17.90 2.31 7.22
CA ALA A 61 -18.87 1.91 6.21
C ALA A 61 -18.38 2.26 4.79
N GLY A 62 -17.64 3.36 4.65
CA GLY A 62 -16.98 3.76 3.41
C GLY A 62 -16.00 2.70 2.89
N LEU A 63 -15.34 1.92 3.75
CA LEU A 63 -14.49 0.79 3.35
C LEU A 63 -15.25 -0.27 2.53
N LEU A 64 -16.53 -0.50 2.81
CA LEU A 64 -17.36 -1.45 2.06
C LEU A 64 -17.60 -1.00 0.62
N ILE A 65 -17.43 0.30 0.33
CA ILE A 65 -17.54 0.87 -1.02
C ILE A 65 -16.14 1.05 -1.63
N ALA A 66 -15.22 1.62 -0.85
CA ALA A 66 -13.87 1.95 -1.29
C ALA A 66 -13.04 0.71 -1.64
N ALA A 67 -13.10 -0.37 -0.85
CA ALA A 67 -12.32 -1.57 -1.14
C ALA A 67 -12.80 -2.27 -2.43
N PRO A 68 -14.11 -2.49 -2.68
CA PRO A 68 -14.58 -2.96 -3.98
C PRO A 68 -14.31 -2.01 -5.14
N ALA A 69 -14.40 -0.69 -4.92
CA ALA A 69 -14.06 0.30 -5.94
C ALA A 69 -12.56 0.20 -6.31
N GLY A 70 -11.68 0.11 -5.32
CA GLY A 70 -10.24 -0.11 -5.52
C GLY A 70 -9.94 -1.44 -6.22
N PHE A 71 -10.69 -2.50 -5.88
CA PHE A 71 -10.60 -3.79 -6.56
C PHE A 71 -10.98 -3.68 -8.04
N ALA A 72 -12.11 -3.05 -8.34
CA ALA A 72 -12.59 -2.85 -9.70
C ALA A 72 -11.61 -1.99 -10.51
N LEU A 73 -11.12 -0.88 -9.93
CA LEU A 73 -10.11 -0.04 -10.55
C LEU A 73 -8.82 -0.81 -10.84
N GLY A 74 -8.29 -1.56 -9.87
CA GLY A 74 -7.09 -2.39 -10.08
C GLY A 74 -7.30 -3.45 -11.18
N TYR A 75 -8.48 -4.08 -11.20
CA TYR A 75 -8.86 -5.06 -12.23
C TYR A 75 -8.92 -4.43 -13.63
N VAL A 76 -9.51 -3.23 -13.75
CA VAL A 76 -9.62 -2.48 -15.01
C VAL A 76 -8.26 -1.98 -15.47
N ILE A 77 -7.45 -1.39 -14.58
CA ILE A 77 -6.10 -0.92 -14.90
C ILE A 77 -5.27 -2.08 -15.45
N TYR A 78 -5.32 -3.25 -14.81
CA TYR A 78 -4.61 -4.41 -15.33
C TYR A 78 -5.15 -4.87 -16.69
N GLY A 79 -6.48 -4.99 -16.82
CA GLY A 79 -7.11 -5.48 -18.05
C GLY A 79 -6.89 -4.58 -19.27
N VAL A 80 -6.95 -3.26 -19.08
CA VAL A 80 -6.90 -2.26 -20.15
C VAL A 80 -5.47 -1.81 -20.43
N MET A 81 -4.68 -1.52 -19.40
CA MET A 81 -3.34 -0.95 -19.58
C MET A 81 -2.25 -2.01 -19.52
N MET A 82 -2.29 -2.90 -18.52
CA MET A 82 -1.16 -3.82 -18.30
C MET A 82 -1.18 -5.03 -19.22
N ARG A 83 -2.33 -5.67 -19.43
CA ARG A 83 -2.44 -6.88 -20.24
C ARG A 83 -1.92 -6.70 -21.68
N PRO A 84 -2.22 -5.61 -22.40
CA PRO A 84 -1.63 -5.39 -23.73
C PRO A 84 -0.11 -5.22 -23.70
N LEU A 85 0.44 -4.61 -22.64
CA LEU A 85 1.89 -4.46 -22.47
C LEU A 85 2.54 -5.81 -22.20
N VAL A 86 1.95 -6.62 -21.32
CA VAL A 86 2.40 -7.99 -21.04
C VAL A 86 2.41 -8.84 -22.31
N ALA A 87 1.38 -8.73 -23.16
CA ALA A 87 1.29 -9.48 -24.41
C ALA A 87 2.27 -9.02 -25.50
N ARG A 88 2.75 -7.77 -25.44
CA ARG A 88 3.70 -7.19 -26.41
C ARG A 88 5.16 -7.30 -25.98
N ALA A 89 5.41 -7.44 -24.68
CA ALA A 89 6.76 -7.50 -24.15
C ALA A 89 7.50 -8.72 -24.68
N ARG A 90 8.69 -8.49 -25.25
CA ARG A 90 9.57 -9.55 -25.75
C ARG A 90 10.34 -10.21 -24.62
N ASP A 91 10.75 -9.42 -23.64
CA ASP A 91 11.56 -9.84 -22.50
C ASP A 91 11.07 -9.22 -21.18
N LYS A 92 11.45 -9.84 -20.05
CA LYS A 92 11.10 -9.35 -18.71
C LYS A 92 11.54 -7.91 -18.45
N ALA A 93 12.74 -7.54 -18.93
CA ALA A 93 13.26 -6.18 -18.77
C ALA A 93 12.42 -5.15 -19.55
N SER A 94 11.99 -5.49 -20.77
CA SER A 94 11.09 -4.62 -21.55
C SER A 94 9.74 -4.44 -20.86
N LEU A 95 9.19 -5.50 -20.28
CA LEU A 95 7.94 -5.45 -19.52
C LEU A 95 8.04 -4.52 -18.31
N GLU A 96 9.13 -4.61 -17.55
CA GLU A 96 9.36 -3.74 -16.39
C GLU A 96 9.41 -2.27 -16.80
N ILE A 97 10.20 -1.92 -17.82
CA ILE A 97 10.34 -0.54 -18.31
C ILE A 97 9.03 0.00 -18.86
N ASP A 98 8.34 -0.76 -19.73
CA ASP A 98 7.08 -0.36 -20.33
C ASP A 98 5.99 -0.15 -19.27
N SER A 99 5.97 -1.00 -18.25
CA SER A 99 5.01 -0.91 -17.15
C SER A 99 5.27 0.29 -16.23
N ILE A 100 6.55 0.61 -15.97
CA ILE A 100 6.93 1.81 -15.23
C ILE A 100 6.50 3.06 -16.00
N LEU A 101 6.78 3.13 -17.30
CA LEU A 101 6.41 4.27 -18.14
C LEU A 101 4.88 4.45 -18.20
N ALA A 102 4.14 3.36 -18.40
CA ALA A 102 2.67 3.40 -18.43
C ALA A 102 2.06 3.82 -17.08
N THR A 103 2.59 3.31 -15.97
CA THR A 103 2.11 3.68 -14.63
C THR A 103 2.52 5.09 -14.22
N PHE A 104 3.65 5.59 -14.72
CA PHE A 104 4.03 6.99 -14.57
C PHE A 104 3.08 7.94 -15.31
N GLY A 105 2.66 7.58 -16.53
CA GLY A 105 1.59 8.29 -17.23
C GLY A 105 0.27 8.25 -16.46
N LEU A 106 -0.10 7.07 -15.94
CA LEU A 106 -1.31 6.90 -15.13
C LEU A 106 -1.29 7.75 -13.85
N LEU A 107 -0.13 7.87 -13.21
CA LEU A 107 0.08 8.72 -12.03
C LEU A 107 -0.39 10.15 -12.33
N PHE A 108 0.13 10.77 -13.40
CA PHE A 108 -0.27 12.13 -13.78
C PHE A 108 -1.74 12.26 -14.16
N VAL A 109 -2.32 11.24 -14.80
CA VAL A 109 -3.75 11.25 -15.13
C VAL A 109 -4.60 11.25 -13.87
N ILE A 110 -4.33 10.33 -12.92
CA ILE A 110 -5.10 10.25 -11.67
C ILE A 110 -4.90 11.52 -10.84
N GLN A 111 -3.64 11.96 -10.66
CA GLN A 111 -3.31 13.17 -9.93
C GLN A 111 -3.98 14.41 -10.56
N GLY A 112 -3.96 14.53 -11.89
CA GLY A 112 -4.60 15.62 -12.62
C GLY A 112 -6.12 15.64 -12.44
N VAL A 113 -6.77 14.48 -12.51
CA VAL A 113 -8.22 14.36 -12.24
C VAL A 113 -8.53 14.78 -10.81
N LEU A 114 -7.75 14.33 -9.82
CA LEU A 114 -7.94 14.72 -8.43
C LEU A 114 -7.76 16.22 -8.21
N LEU A 115 -6.77 16.85 -8.86
CA LEU A 115 -6.53 18.29 -8.79
C LEU A 115 -7.69 19.09 -9.40
N VAL A 116 -8.26 18.65 -10.52
CA VAL A 116 -9.40 19.33 -11.15
C VAL A 116 -10.67 19.21 -10.30
N VAL A 117 -10.92 18.05 -9.70
CA VAL A 117 -12.14 17.79 -8.93
C VAL A 117 -12.08 18.37 -7.52
N PHE A 118 -10.94 18.26 -6.83
CA PHE A 118 -10.80 18.61 -5.40
C PHE A 118 -9.88 19.80 -5.12
N GLY A 119 -9.10 20.23 -6.11
CA GLY A 119 -8.09 21.28 -5.95
C GLY A 119 -6.79 20.79 -5.31
N ALA A 120 -5.84 21.72 -5.13
CA ALA A 120 -4.53 21.46 -4.54
C ALA A 120 -4.48 21.64 -3.01
N ASN A 121 -5.60 22.04 -2.39
CA ASN A 121 -5.67 22.36 -0.97
C ASN A 121 -5.50 21.12 -0.09
N PHE A 122 -4.99 21.33 1.12
CA PHE A 122 -4.97 20.28 2.13
C PHE A 122 -6.39 19.96 2.57
N THR A 123 -6.75 18.68 2.46
CA THR A 123 -8.05 18.15 2.87
C THR A 123 -7.89 17.27 4.09
N SER A 124 -8.85 17.39 5.00
CA SER A 124 -8.94 16.55 6.20
C SER A 124 -10.37 16.60 6.72
N TYR A 125 -10.75 15.60 7.50
CA TYR A 125 -12.03 15.58 8.20
C TYR A 125 -11.84 15.00 9.60
N SER A 126 -12.69 15.44 10.53
CA SER A 126 -12.63 14.98 11.92
C SER A 126 -13.56 13.79 12.10
N TYR A 127 -12.99 12.60 12.27
CA TYR A 127 -13.72 11.39 12.61
C TYR A 127 -13.13 10.75 13.85
N LEU A 128 -13.98 10.44 14.84
CA LEU A 128 -13.59 9.75 16.07
C LEU A 128 -12.36 10.37 16.79
N ASN A 129 -12.26 11.71 16.81
CA ASN A 129 -11.23 12.45 17.54
C ASN A 129 -11.49 12.52 19.05
N VAL A 130 -12.00 11.43 19.64
CA VAL A 130 -12.18 11.29 21.08
C VAL A 130 -10.88 10.71 21.65
N ALA A 131 -10.32 11.38 22.66
CA ALA A 131 -9.12 10.90 23.34
C ALA A 131 -9.47 9.69 24.22
N VAL A 132 -8.82 8.56 23.96
CA VAL A 132 -8.94 7.35 24.75
C VAL A 132 -7.63 7.14 25.51
N ASN A 133 -7.71 6.92 26.82
CA ASN A 133 -6.55 6.57 27.61
C ASN A 133 -6.21 5.10 27.41
N VAL A 134 -5.10 4.84 26.73
CA VAL A 134 -4.53 3.49 26.54
C VAL A 134 -3.17 3.47 27.22
N LEU A 135 -2.99 2.56 28.18
CA LEU A 135 -1.72 2.35 28.89
C LEU A 135 -1.13 3.65 29.50
N GLY A 136 -1.98 4.54 30.05
CA GLY A 136 -1.57 5.82 30.63
C GLY A 136 -1.22 6.91 29.62
N THR A 137 -1.56 6.73 28.33
CA THR A 137 -1.36 7.72 27.28
C THR A 137 -2.64 8.02 26.52
N THR A 138 -2.89 9.28 26.20
CA THR A 138 -4.05 9.71 25.42
C THR A 138 -3.77 9.47 23.93
N LEU A 139 -4.48 8.51 23.34
CA LEU A 139 -4.46 8.25 21.90
C LEU A 139 -5.86 8.50 21.34
N ALA A 140 -5.94 9.17 20.20
CA ALA A 140 -7.22 9.41 19.55
C ALA A 140 -7.82 8.07 19.05
N ALA A 141 -9.13 7.89 19.25
CA ALA A 141 -9.83 6.65 18.92
C ALA A 141 -9.72 6.28 17.44
N ASN A 142 -9.62 7.27 16.54
CA ASN A 142 -9.36 7.06 15.11
C ASN A 142 -8.05 6.32 14.82
N ARG A 143 -6.98 6.55 15.59
CA ARG A 143 -5.69 5.87 15.42
C ARG A 143 -5.76 4.41 15.86
N LEU A 144 -6.47 4.13 16.95
CA LEU A 144 -6.71 2.75 17.39
C LEU A 144 -7.54 1.98 16.37
N LEU A 145 -8.62 2.59 15.89
CA LEU A 145 -9.47 2.03 14.84
C LEU A 145 -8.65 1.78 13.56
N ALA A 146 -7.82 2.73 13.15
CA ALA A 146 -6.94 2.61 12.00
C ALA A 146 -6.00 1.40 12.12
N PHE A 147 -5.38 1.20 13.30
CA PHE A 147 -4.52 0.05 13.57
C PHE A 147 -5.29 -1.28 13.53
N VAL A 148 -6.47 -1.33 14.14
CA VAL A 148 -7.32 -2.53 14.11
C VAL A 148 -7.73 -2.86 12.68
N LEU A 149 -8.16 -1.87 11.90
CA LEU A 149 -8.51 -2.07 10.49
C LEU A 149 -7.29 -2.56 9.69
N ALA A 150 -6.13 -1.92 9.86
CA ALA A 150 -4.90 -2.35 9.20
C ALA A 150 -4.54 -3.80 9.54
N ALA A 151 -4.63 -4.19 10.81
CA ALA A 151 -4.39 -5.57 11.26
C ALA A 151 -5.43 -6.55 10.69
N VAL A 152 -6.70 -6.17 10.62
CA VAL A 152 -7.77 -7.00 10.04
C VAL A 152 -7.55 -7.23 8.55
N PHE A 153 -7.26 -6.18 7.76
CA PHE A 153 -6.99 -6.34 6.34
C PHE A 153 -5.68 -7.09 6.07
N ALA A 154 -4.63 -6.82 6.84
CA ALA A 154 -3.37 -7.53 6.77
C ALA A 154 -3.53 -9.03 7.08
N GLY A 155 -4.18 -9.34 8.20
CA GLY A 155 -4.46 -10.70 8.63
C GLY A 155 -5.41 -11.42 7.67
N GLY A 156 -6.43 -10.71 7.18
CA GLY A 156 -7.36 -11.21 6.17
C GLY A 156 -6.66 -11.59 4.87
N LEU A 157 -5.79 -10.73 4.35
CA LEU A 157 -4.96 -11.04 3.18
C LEU A 157 -4.01 -12.22 3.44
N TYR A 158 -3.32 -12.22 4.59
CA TYR A 158 -2.40 -13.30 4.94
C TYR A 158 -3.11 -14.65 5.02
N LEU A 159 -4.29 -14.71 5.67
CA LEU A 159 -5.11 -15.91 5.74
C LEU A 159 -5.63 -16.31 4.36
N LEU A 160 -6.11 -15.36 3.56
CA LEU A 160 -6.54 -15.63 2.19
C LEU A 160 -5.42 -16.29 1.38
N LEU A 161 -4.19 -15.79 1.50
CA LEU A 161 -3.05 -16.29 0.72
C LEU A 161 -2.44 -17.60 1.25
N THR A 162 -2.61 -17.90 2.53
CA THR A 162 -2.01 -19.09 3.17
C THR A 162 -2.99 -20.25 3.36
N ARG A 163 -4.29 -19.98 3.51
CA ARG A 163 -5.32 -20.99 3.80
C ARG A 163 -6.18 -21.35 2.60
N THR A 164 -6.17 -20.57 1.51
CA THR A 164 -7.01 -20.87 0.34
C THR A 164 -6.22 -21.43 -0.84
N LEU A 165 -6.88 -22.25 -1.65
CA LEU A 165 -6.32 -22.79 -2.91
C LEU A 165 -5.99 -21.66 -3.91
N TRP A 166 -6.87 -20.66 -4.00
CA TRP A 166 -6.65 -19.45 -4.81
C TRP A 166 -5.39 -18.70 -4.38
N GLY A 167 -5.20 -18.52 -3.07
CA GLY A 167 -4.00 -17.93 -2.48
C GLY A 167 -2.72 -18.73 -2.78
N THR A 168 -2.83 -20.06 -2.73
CA THR A 168 -1.73 -20.96 -3.05
C THR A 168 -1.34 -20.85 -4.52
N ALA A 169 -2.30 -20.77 -5.44
CA ALA A 169 -2.05 -20.56 -6.86
C ALA A 169 -1.37 -19.20 -7.14
N LEU A 170 -1.86 -18.12 -6.51
CA LEU A 170 -1.25 -16.78 -6.58
C LEU A 170 0.21 -16.79 -6.11
N ARG A 171 0.50 -17.46 -5.00
CA ARG A 171 1.87 -17.61 -4.49
C ARG A 171 2.74 -18.49 -5.40
N ALA A 172 2.20 -19.55 -5.99
CA ALA A 172 2.95 -20.38 -6.94
C ALA A 172 3.42 -19.56 -8.14
N VAL A 173 2.56 -18.68 -8.69
CA VAL A 173 2.91 -17.76 -9.77
C VAL A 173 4.00 -16.78 -9.34
N SER A 174 4.01 -16.30 -8.10
CA SER A 174 5.07 -15.40 -7.61
C SER A 174 6.46 -16.03 -7.58
N VAL A 175 6.53 -17.35 -7.32
CA VAL A 175 7.80 -18.08 -7.26
C VAL A 175 8.32 -18.40 -8.67
N ALA A 176 7.49 -19.03 -9.48
CA ALA A 176 7.87 -19.52 -10.80
C ALA A 176 6.75 -19.26 -11.84
N PRO A 177 6.61 -18.02 -12.34
CA PRO A 177 5.54 -17.68 -13.27
C PRO A 177 5.67 -18.42 -14.60
N GLY A 178 6.89 -18.77 -15.03
CA GLY A 178 7.12 -19.55 -16.26
C GLY A 178 6.74 -21.03 -16.14
N SER A 179 6.71 -21.58 -14.92
CA SER A 179 6.36 -22.99 -14.67
C SER A 179 4.89 -23.16 -14.26
N ALA A 180 4.23 -22.08 -13.81
CA ALA A 180 2.83 -22.11 -13.38
C ALA A 180 1.83 -22.63 -14.45
N PRO A 181 2.00 -22.33 -15.76
CA PRO A 181 1.13 -22.89 -16.79
C PRO A 181 1.20 -24.43 -16.90
N LEU A 182 2.33 -25.05 -16.53
CA LEU A 182 2.52 -26.51 -16.60
C LEU A 182 1.63 -27.27 -15.62
N VAL A 183 1.16 -26.60 -14.56
CA VAL A 183 0.23 -27.15 -13.57
C VAL A 183 -1.18 -26.58 -13.73
N GLY A 184 -1.50 -25.98 -14.89
CA GLY A 184 -2.83 -25.46 -15.23
C GLY A 184 -3.20 -24.13 -14.57
N ILE A 185 -2.23 -23.36 -14.08
CA ILE A 185 -2.48 -22.04 -13.49
C ILE A 185 -2.38 -20.95 -14.56
N ASP A 186 -3.47 -20.21 -14.75
CA ASP A 186 -3.52 -19.04 -15.64
C ASP A 186 -2.78 -17.84 -15.01
N VAL A 187 -1.56 -17.56 -15.50
CA VAL A 187 -0.72 -16.45 -15.02
C VAL A 187 -1.41 -15.10 -15.19
N ASP A 188 -2.07 -14.86 -16.33
CA ASP A 188 -2.80 -13.61 -16.58
C ASP A 188 -3.96 -13.38 -15.62
N ARG A 189 -4.71 -14.44 -15.28
CA ARG A 189 -5.81 -14.34 -14.31
C ARG A 189 -5.28 -14.09 -12.91
N ALA A 190 -4.19 -14.77 -12.54
CA ALA A 190 -3.52 -14.58 -11.25
C ALA A 190 -2.98 -13.14 -11.12
N ALA A 191 -2.31 -12.62 -12.15
CA ALA A 191 -1.79 -11.26 -12.17
C ALA A 191 -2.91 -10.21 -12.12
N ARG A 192 -4.01 -10.42 -12.86
CA ARG A 192 -5.19 -9.53 -12.78
C ARG A 192 -5.80 -9.50 -11.39
N MET A 193 -5.92 -10.67 -10.75
CA MET A 193 -6.45 -10.80 -9.40
C MET A 193 -5.50 -10.15 -8.37
N ALA A 194 -4.19 -10.31 -8.54
CA ALA A 194 -3.18 -9.65 -7.71
C ALA A 194 -3.27 -8.12 -7.79
N PHE A 195 -3.47 -7.58 -9.00
CA PHE A 195 -3.71 -6.15 -9.20
C PHE A 195 -4.99 -5.66 -8.53
N ALA A 196 -6.08 -6.40 -8.68
CA ALA A 196 -7.36 -6.08 -8.06
C ALA A 196 -7.27 -6.11 -6.52
N LEU A 197 -6.69 -7.18 -5.94
CA LEU A 197 -6.47 -7.28 -4.50
C LEU A 197 -5.53 -6.19 -3.97
N GLY A 198 -4.45 -5.89 -4.70
CA GLY A 198 -3.56 -4.77 -4.37
C GLY A 198 -4.29 -3.43 -4.41
N GLY A 199 -5.17 -3.20 -5.38
CA GLY A 199 -6.01 -2.01 -5.47
C GLY A 199 -7.03 -1.89 -4.33
N ALA A 200 -7.63 -2.99 -3.91
CA ALA A 200 -8.49 -3.05 -2.72
C ALA A 200 -7.73 -2.66 -1.45
N LEU A 201 -6.51 -3.17 -1.28
CA LEU A 201 -5.66 -2.85 -0.13
C LEU A 201 -5.16 -1.41 -0.16
N ALA A 202 -4.82 -0.90 -1.35
CA ALA A 202 -4.50 0.51 -1.56
C ALA A 202 -5.66 1.40 -1.13
N ALA A 203 -6.88 1.05 -1.56
CA ALA A 203 -8.07 1.78 -1.21
C ALA A 203 -8.38 1.70 0.29
N ALA A 204 -8.24 0.52 0.90
CA ALA A 204 -8.41 0.36 2.32
C ALA A 204 -7.38 1.18 3.12
N GLY A 205 -6.11 1.16 2.70
CA GLY A 205 -5.06 1.98 3.27
C GLY A 205 -5.34 3.48 3.14
N GLY A 206 -5.85 3.92 1.98
CA GLY A 206 -6.24 5.30 1.73
C GLY A 206 -7.36 5.79 2.65
N VAL A 207 -8.41 4.98 2.81
CA VAL A 207 -9.49 5.27 3.77
C VAL A 207 -8.93 5.36 5.18
N VAL A 208 -8.08 4.42 5.60
CA VAL A 208 -7.50 4.41 6.95
C VAL A 208 -6.60 5.62 7.20
N ILE A 209 -5.73 5.99 6.24
CA ILE A 209 -4.88 7.19 6.32
C ILE A 209 -5.73 8.46 6.43
N SER A 210 -6.83 8.54 5.67
CA SER A 210 -7.71 9.72 5.67
C SER A 210 -8.36 10.01 7.04
N MET A 211 -8.46 9.01 7.93
CA MET A 211 -9.09 9.17 9.25
C MET A 211 -8.24 9.96 10.25
N TYR A 212 -6.91 10.00 10.06
CA TYR A 212 -5.99 10.60 11.04
C TYR A 212 -4.92 11.51 10.44
N GLN A 213 -4.76 11.54 9.12
CA GLN A 213 -3.75 12.34 8.44
C GLN A 213 -4.37 13.24 7.37
N THR A 214 -3.87 14.47 7.28
CA THR A 214 -4.22 15.41 6.22
C THR A 214 -3.58 14.99 4.90
N PHE A 215 -4.30 15.12 3.79
CA PHE A 215 -3.82 14.73 2.48
C PHE A 215 -4.16 15.78 1.42
N THR A 216 -3.36 15.81 0.36
CA THR A 216 -3.60 16.60 -0.85
C THR A 216 -3.53 15.70 -2.08
N ALA A 217 -4.07 16.16 -3.21
CA ALA A 217 -4.05 15.45 -4.48
C ALA A 217 -2.62 15.09 -4.94
N THR A 218 -1.59 15.80 -4.49
CA THR A 218 -0.18 15.52 -4.83
C THR A 218 0.53 14.59 -3.85
N SER A 219 -0.12 14.19 -2.75
CA SER A 219 0.49 13.34 -1.73
C SER A 219 0.70 11.89 -2.19
N GLY A 220 0.09 11.47 -3.31
CA GLY A 220 0.12 10.07 -3.76
C GLY A 220 1.53 9.58 -4.04
N VAL A 221 2.36 10.41 -4.69
CA VAL A 221 3.78 10.13 -4.95
C VAL A 221 4.54 9.74 -3.68
N VAL A 222 4.33 10.47 -2.57
CA VAL A 222 5.02 10.19 -1.30
C VAL A 222 4.62 8.81 -0.76
N PHE A 223 3.33 8.45 -0.83
CA PHE A 223 2.86 7.13 -0.41
C PHE A 223 3.33 6.02 -1.33
N THR A 224 3.41 6.24 -2.65
CA THR A 224 4.05 5.28 -3.58
C THR A 224 5.49 5.03 -3.18
N MET A 225 6.27 6.09 -2.93
CA MET A 225 7.68 5.96 -2.56
C MET A 225 7.85 5.21 -1.24
N LYS A 226 7.06 5.54 -0.22
CA LYS A 226 7.08 4.81 1.06
C LYS A 226 6.70 3.35 0.89
N ALA A 227 5.66 3.05 0.10
CA ALA A 227 5.27 1.67 -0.19
C ALA A 227 6.42 0.91 -0.88
N LEU A 228 7.05 1.49 -1.90
CA LEU A 228 8.19 0.89 -2.60
C LEU A 228 9.37 0.63 -1.66
N ILE A 229 9.72 1.60 -0.81
CA ILE A 229 10.76 1.44 0.21
C ILE A 229 10.44 0.25 1.11
N VAL A 230 9.21 0.14 1.60
CA VAL A 230 8.79 -0.98 2.46
C VAL A 230 8.83 -2.31 1.70
N VAL A 231 8.41 -2.36 0.44
CA VAL A 231 8.45 -3.59 -0.37
C VAL A 231 9.89 -4.05 -0.60
N ILE A 232 10.78 -3.14 -0.98
CA ILE A 232 12.19 -3.46 -1.25
C ILE A 232 12.90 -3.83 0.06
N MET A 233 12.69 -3.07 1.14
CA MET A 233 13.24 -3.34 2.46
C MET A 233 12.74 -4.68 3.02
N GLY A 234 11.46 -5.01 2.82
CA GLY A 234 10.88 -6.28 3.24
C GLY A 234 11.36 -7.48 2.43
N GLY A 235 11.77 -7.25 1.18
CA GLY A 235 12.09 -8.27 0.20
C GLY A 235 10.92 -8.49 -0.74
N VAL A 236 11.21 -8.34 -2.03
CA VAL A 236 10.23 -8.42 -3.12
C VAL A 236 9.44 -9.73 -3.08
N GLY A 237 8.10 -9.61 -3.12
CA GLY A 237 7.19 -10.76 -3.08
C GLY A 237 7.04 -11.45 -1.72
N ASN A 238 7.72 -10.96 -0.67
CA ASN A 238 7.58 -11.46 0.69
C ASN A 238 6.66 -10.57 1.53
N ILE A 239 5.42 -11.03 1.72
CA ILE A 239 4.37 -10.30 2.43
C ILE A 239 4.69 -10.10 3.92
N LEU A 240 5.27 -11.12 4.58
CA LEU A 240 5.70 -10.99 5.97
C LEU A 240 6.87 -10.01 6.09
N GLY A 241 7.75 -10.02 5.09
CA GLY A 241 8.82 -9.02 4.96
C GLY A 241 8.26 -7.60 4.88
N ALA A 242 7.29 -7.36 3.99
CA ALA A 242 6.64 -6.05 3.87
C ALA A 242 5.93 -5.62 5.17
N LEU A 243 5.30 -6.55 5.89
CA LEU A 243 4.66 -6.25 7.17
C LEU A 243 5.66 -5.80 8.23
N SER A 244 6.77 -6.53 8.38
CA SER A 244 7.83 -6.18 9.33
C SER A 244 8.54 -4.87 8.96
N ALA A 245 8.86 -4.67 7.68
CA ALA A 245 9.49 -3.45 7.19
C ALA A 245 8.58 -2.22 7.37
N GLY A 246 7.27 -2.37 7.14
CA GLY A 246 6.29 -1.29 7.36
C GLY A 246 6.21 -0.89 8.82
N LEU A 247 6.18 -1.86 9.73
CA LEU A 247 6.19 -1.62 11.18
C LEU A 247 7.47 -0.93 11.63
N ILE A 248 8.64 -1.39 11.18
CA ILE A 248 9.93 -0.76 11.50
C ILE A 248 9.95 0.68 11.01
N LEU A 249 9.55 0.90 9.75
CA LEU A 249 9.58 2.23 9.14
C LEU A 249 8.65 3.20 9.88
N GLY A 250 7.43 2.76 10.24
CA GLY A 250 6.50 3.63 10.95
C GLY A 250 6.88 3.92 12.40
N VAL A 251 7.51 2.97 13.09
CA VAL A 251 8.09 3.21 14.41
C VAL A 251 9.21 4.23 14.29
N VAL A 252 10.19 4.03 13.42
CA VAL A 252 11.32 4.96 13.33
C VAL A 252 10.88 6.35 12.87
N GLU A 253 9.95 6.44 11.91
CA GLU A 253 9.41 7.72 11.47
C GLU A 253 8.75 8.48 12.63
N THR A 254 7.99 7.78 13.47
CA THR A 254 7.33 8.42 14.62
C THR A 254 8.33 8.84 15.70
N PHE A 255 9.38 8.05 15.93
CA PHE A 255 10.46 8.43 16.85
C PHE A 255 11.21 9.67 16.34
N VAL A 256 11.55 9.73 15.05
CA VAL A 256 12.22 10.89 14.44
C VAL A 256 11.32 12.13 14.51
N ALA A 257 10.03 12.00 14.21
CA ALA A 257 9.08 13.09 14.30
C ALA A 257 8.90 13.62 15.74
N THR A 258 9.02 12.74 16.74
CA THR A 258 8.79 13.10 18.16
C THR A 258 10.04 13.68 18.83
N TYR A 259 11.23 13.15 18.51
CA TYR A 259 12.47 13.44 19.24
C TYR A 259 13.47 14.30 18.47
N LEU A 260 13.43 14.33 17.14
CA LEU A 260 14.36 15.11 16.31
C LEU A 260 13.62 16.28 15.66
N ASP A 261 12.92 16.01 14.56
CA ASP A 261 12.19 16.99 13.78
C ASP A 261 11.22 16.27 12.81
N PRO A 262 9.92 16.64 12.76
CA PRO A 262 8.99 16.16 11.75
C PRO A 262 9.47 16.32 10.30
N GLY A 263 10.26 17.35 10.00
CA GLY A 263 10.83 17.58 8.66
C GLY A 263 11.88 16.56 8.24
N LEU A 264 12.53 15.89 9.20
CA LEU A 264 13.56 14.88 8.94
C LEU A 264 13.01 13.47 8.74
N THR A 265 11.68 13.27 8.84
CA THR A 265 11.02 11.97 8.68
C THR A 265 11.31 11.32 7.33
N LEU A 266 11.25 12.09 6.24
CA LEU A 266 11.59 11.60 4.90
C LEU A 266 13.07 11.23 4.79
N ALA A 267 13.97 12.08 5.29
CA ALA A 267 15.40 11.81 5.29
C ALA A 267 15.74 10.53 6.08
N ALA A 268 15.15 10.36 7.27
CA ALA A 268 15.30 9.15 8.07
C ALA A 268 14.77 7.91 7.36
N THR A 269 13.61 8.03 6.69
CA THR A 269 13.02 6.93 5.91
C THR A 269 13.98 6.43 4.83
N TYR A 270 14.55 7.35 4.04
CA TYR A 270 15.53 7.00 3.00
C TYR A 270 16.87 6.53 3.58
N ALA A 271 17.32 7.11 4.70
CA ALA A 271 18.55 6.68 5.36
C ALA A 271 18.46 5.21 5.84
N ILE A 272 17.37 4.84 6.51
CA ILE A 272 17.14 3.46 6.97
C ILE A 272 17.04 2.52 5.79
N PHE A 273 16.33 2.93 4.74
CA PHE A 273 16.26 2.18 3.49
C PHE A 273 17.64 1.87 2.92
N LEU A 274 18.50 2.89 2.80
CA LEU A 274 19.87 2.73 2.31
C LEU A 274 20.71 1.83 3.22
N VAL A 275 20.62 2.01 4.54
CA VAL A 275 21.34 1.19 5.52
C VAL A 275 20.93 -0.29 5.42
N VAL A 276 19.63 -0.56 5.32
CA VAL A 276 19.13 -1.94 5.18
C VAL A 276 19.61 -2.56 3.87
N LEU A 277 19.60 -1.82 2.76
CA LEU A 277 20.10 -2.33 1.49
C LEU A 277 21.61 -2.56 1.49
N LEU A 278 22.38 -1.71 2.15
CA LEU A 278 23.83 -1.85 2.24
C LEU A 278 24.22 -3.13 3.01
N TRP A 279 23.47 -3.47 4.06
CA TRP A 279 23.69 -4.70 4.82
C TRP A 279 23.01 -5.93 4.25
N ARG A 280 21.82 -5.78 3.64
CA ARG A 280 21.00 -6.86 3.10
C ARG A 280 20.40 -6.43 1.74
N PRO A 281 21.14 -6.59 0.63
CA PRO A 281 20.70 -6.14 -0.70
C PRO A 281 19.45 -6.88 -1.21
N SER A 282 19.15 -8.06 -0.67
CA SER A 282 17.91 -8.79 -0.95
C SER A 282 16.70 -8.32 -0.12
N GLY A 283 16.88 -7.36 0.78
CA GLY A 283 15.90 -7.00 1.82
C GLY A 283 15.99 -7.90 3.05
N LEU A 284 15.26 -7.53 4.11
CA LEU A 284 15.25 -8.19 5.42
C LEU A 284 14.94 -9.71 5.32
N PHE A 285 14.00 -10.07 4.45
CA PHE A 285 13.53 -11.44 4.27
C PHE A 285 13.59 -11.92 2.81
N GLY A 286 14.42 -11.29 1.98
CA GLY A 286 14.67 -11.77 0.63
C GLY A 286 15.40 -13.11 0.64
N ARG A 287 14.91 -14.06 -0.17
CA ARG A 287 15.64 -15.30 -0.40
C ARG A 287 16.81 -14.98 -1.33
N ILE A 288 18.03 -15.24 -0.87
CA ILE A 288 19.20 -15.30 -1.74
C ILE A 288 18.90 -16.38 -2.78
N ALA A 289 18.77 -15.98 -4.05
CA ALA A 289 18.72 -16.95 -5.13
C ALA A 289 20.02 -17.76 -5.07
N ARG A 290 19.90 -19.02 -4.63
CA ARG A 290 20.92 -20.05 -4.84
C ARG A 290 20.57 -20.79 -6.11
#